data_AF-A0A9N9KAI1-F1
#
_entry.id   AF-A0A9N9KAI1-F1
#
_cell.length_a   1.000
_cell.length_b   1.000
_cell.length_c   1.000
_cell.angle_alpha   90.00
_cell.angle_beta   90.00
_cell.angle_gamma   90.00
#
_symmetry.space_group_name_H-M   'P 1'
#
loop_
_entity.id
_entity.type
_entity.pdbx_description
1 polymer ?
#
loop_
_entity_poly.entity_id
_entity_poly.type
_entity_poly.pdbx_seq_one_letter_code
_entity_poly.pdbx_strand_id
1 'polypeptide(L)'
;ELYRSFLRLGINVTDQDIEDIIYFLVDVYNKCNDQQIGYDEIDWDQLTEDFREILSNVNDSSFEDFDDQHIILILDKNVQMLPWESLPCLRKQPVSRLPSLSFLRDRILSIQHQNIPHNINTNTNNNHQKNQQNKQNIENIEFLNHVVDKNKCYYVLNPSQDLKNTQKEFETFVKSFQNWDGVIGHSPSEQEIKNGLSNQDLY
;
A
#
# COMPACT_ATOMS: atom_id res chain seq x y z
N GLU A 1 -15.45 14.37 -1.53
CA GLU A 1 -14.35 13.58 -2.12
C GLU A 1 -13.40 14.38 -2.99
N LEU A 2 -13.79 14.91 -4.16
CA LEU A 2 -12.85 15.58 -5.08
C LEU A 2 -12.03 16.72 -4.43
N TYR A 3 -12.68 17.57 -3.63
CA TYR A 3 -12.00 18.66 -2.93
C TYR A 3 -10.89 18.18 -1.98
N ARG A 4 -11.00 16.96 -1.40
CA ARG A 4 -9.95 16.39 -0.54
C ARG A 4 -8.68 16.07 -1.33
N SER A 5 -8.81 15.65 -2.58
CA SER A 5 -7.67 15.43 -3.46
C SER A 5 -6.92 16.73 -3.77
N PHE A 6 -7.64 17.84 -3.92
CA PHE A 6 -7.04 19.15 -4.18
C PHE A 6 -6.38 19.74 -2.94
N LEU A 7 -7.02 19.59 -1.78
CA LEU A 7 -6.42 19.99 -0.51
C LEU A 7 -5.12 19.21 -0.21
N ARG A 8 -4.99 17.97 -0.72
CA ARG A 8 -3.77 17.14 -0.58
C ARG A 8 -2.60 17.54 -1.49
N LEU A 9 -2.76 18.49 -2.40
CA LEU A 9 -1.66 19.00 -3.22
C LEU A 9 -0.62 19.76 -2.37
N GLY A 10 -1.01 20.18 -1.17
CA GLY A 10 -0.14 20.81 -0.19
C GLY A 10 0.07 22.29 -0.47
N ILE A 11 1.11 22.86 0.14
CA ILE A 11 1.40 24.31 0.09
C ILE A 11 2.32 24.67 -1.10
N ASN A 12 3.02 23.69 -1.67
CA ASN A 12 4.01 23.89 -2.75
C ASN A 12 3.45 23.64 -4.15
N VAL A 13 2.20 24.02 -4.39
CA VAL A 13 1.50 23.79 -5.66
C VAL A 13 1.94 24.84 -6.69
N THR A 14 2.20 24.40 -7.93
CA THR A 14 2.54 25.33 -9.01
C THR A 14 1.27 25.93 -9.63
N ASP A 15 1.38 27.11 -10.28
CA ASP A 15 0.24 27.71 -10.97
C ASP A 15 -0.35 26.76 -12.02
N GLN A 16 0.50 26.00 -12.72
CA GLN A 16 0.07 24.99 -13.69
C GLN A 16 -0.80 23.90 -13.06
N ASP A 17 -0.44 23.41 -11.87
CA ASP A 17 -1.23 22.38 -11.18
C ASP A 17 -2.61 22.93 -10.79
N ILE A 18 -2.70 24.21 -10.37
CA ILE A 18 -3.96 24.88 -10.04
C ILE A 18 -4.81 25.07 -11.29
N GLU A 19 -4.22 25.55 -12.39
CA GLU A 19 -4.90 25.68 -13.67
C GLU A 19 -5.47 24.34 -14.13
N ASP A 20 -4.68 23.26 -14.14
CA ASP A 20 -5.12 21.93 -14.55
C ASP A 20 -6.34 21.44 -13.75
N ILE A 21 -6.40 21.77 -12.46
CA ILE A 21 -7.56 21.46 -11.59
C ILE A 21 -8.78 22.29 -11.95
N ILE A 22 -8.61 23.59 -12.17
CA ILE A 22 -9.71 24.47 -12.55
C ILE A 22 -10.25 24.03 -13.91
N TYR A 23 -9.40 23.70 -14.89
CA TYR A 23 -9.81 23.11 -16.16
C TYR A 23 -10.65 21.84 -15.94
N PHE A 24 -10.17 20.92 -15.10
CA PHE A 24 -10.93 19.71 -14.77
C PHE A 24 -12.30 20.02 -14.14
N LEU A 25 -12.36 21.00 -13.22
CA LEU A 25 -13.61 21.41 -12.56
C LEU A 25 -14.61 22.02 -13.54
N VAL A 26 -14.14 22.88 -14.44
CA VAL A 26 -14.95 23.49 -15.51
C VAL A 26 -15.48 22.42 -16.45
N ASP A 27 -14.65 21.45 -16.84
CA ASP A 27 -15.07 20.32 -17.68
C ASP A 27 -16.17 19.48 -17.01
N VAL A 28 -16.02 19.20 -15.71
CA VAL A 28 -17.04 18.48 -14.94
C VAL A 28 -18.32 19.30 -14.83
N TYR A 29 -18.24 20.61 -14.60
CA TYR A 29 -19.40 21.51 -14.56
C TYR A 29 -20.14 21.52 -15.90
N ASN A 30 -19.43 21.77 -17.00
CA ASN A 30 -19.98 21.85 -18.35
C ASN A 30 -20.60 20.53 -18.82
N LYS A 31 -20.13 19.40 -18.29
CA LYS A 31 -20.72 18.09 -18.58
C LYS A 31 -22.00 17.82 -17.78
N CYS A 32 -22.12 18.39 -16.58
CA CYS A 32 -23.28 18.20 -15.70
C CYS A 32 -24.40 19.21 -15.94
N ASN A 33 -24.10 20.33 -16.60
CA ASN A 33 -25.00 21.47 -16.75
C ASN A 33 -25.27 21.75 -18.24
N ASP A 34 -26.51 22.14 -18.55
CA ASP A 34 -26.91 22.49 -19.92
C ASP A 34 -26.31 23.84 -20.39
N GLN A 35 -25.93 24.70 -19.46
CA GLN A 35 -25.23 25.95 -19.73
C GLN A 35 -23.73 25.73 -19.61
N GLN A 36 -23.05 25.79 -20.74
CA GLN A 36 -21.60 25.69 -20.81
C GLN A 36 -20.96 27.06 -20.61
N ILE A 37 -19.91 27.08 -19.80
CA ILE A 37 -19.05 28.24 -19.60
C ILE A 37 -17.91 28.14 -20.61
N GLY A 38 -17.69 29.19 -21.40
CA GLY A 38 -16.54 29.29 -22.30
C GLY A 38 -15.26 29.53 -21.50
N TYR A 39 -14.13 28.93 -21.89
CA TYR A 39 -12.86 29.14 -21.17
C TYR A 39 -12.35 30.58 -21.25
N ASP A 40 -12.78 31.34 -22.25
CA ASP A 40 -12.53 32.77 -22.42
C ASP A 40 -13.38 33.66 -21.51
N GLU A 41 -14.48 33.13 -20.97
CA GLU A 41 -15.35 33.83 -20.02
C GLU A 41 -14.84 33.70 -18.56
N ILE A 42 -13.85 32.85 -18.34
CA ILE A 42 -13.31 32.53 -17.01
C ILE A 42 -12.11 33.43 -16.72
N ASP A 43 -12.17 34.09 -15.56
CA ASP A 43 -11.03 34.83 -15.01
C ASP A 43 -10.08 33.87 -14.29
N TRP A 44 -9.13 33.31 -15.06
CA TRP A 44 -8.15 32.33 -14.57
C TRP A 44 -7.20 32.88 -13.52
N ASP A 45 -6.81 34.15 -13.67
CA ASP A 45 -5.88 34.80 -12.75
C ASP A 45 -6.54 34.94 -11.38
N GLN A 46 -7.79 35.43 -11.33
CA GLN A 46 -8.54 35.57 -10.08
C GLN A 46 -8.81 34.20 -9.43
N LEU A 47 -9.21 33.19 -10.21
CA LEU A 47 -9.48 31.86 -9.67
C LEU A 47 -8.21 31.20 -9.12
N THR A 48 -7.07 31.36 -9.78
CA THR A 48 -5.79 30.80 -9.32
C THR A 48 -5.37 31.44 -8.00
N GLU A 49 -5.55 32.76 -7.86
CA GLU A 49 -5.26 33.47 -6.62
C GLU A 49 -6.22 33.06 -5.49
N ASP A 50 -7.52 32.96 -5.77
CA ASP A 50 -8.53 32.50 -4.80
C ASP A 50 -8.21 31.07 -4.33
N PHE A 51 -7.84 30.17 -5.24
CA PHE A 51 -7.45 28.80 -4.89
C PHE A 51 -6.18 28.75 -4.05
N ARG A 52 -5.18 29.57 -4.38
CA ARG A 52 -3.95 29.69 -3.60
C ARG A 52 -4.22 30.22 -2.19
N GLU A 53 -5.07 31.23 -2.06
CA GLU A 53 -5.50 31.76 -0.77
C GLU A 53 -6.18 30.65 0.06
N ILE A 54 -7.11 29.90 -0.54
CA ILE A 54 -7.79 28.78 0.12
C ILE A 54 -6.78 27.72 0.59
N LEU A 55 -5.87 27.28 -0.28
CA LEU A 55 -4.87 26.26 0.05
C LEU A 55 -3.92 26.73 1.16
N SER A 56 -3.55 28.01 1.19
CA SER A 56 -2.72 28.59 2.24
C SER A 56 -3.43 28.67 3.60
N ASN A 57 -4.75 28.84 3.60
CA ASN A 57 -5.57 28.95 4.80
C ASN A 57 -5.95 27.58 5.39
N VAL A 58 -5.89 26.51 4.60
CA VAL A 58 -6.06 25.14 5.09
C VAL A 58 -4.76 24.71 5.79
N ASN A 59 -4.61 25.15 7.04
CA ASN A 59 -3.53 24.73 7.93
C ASN A 59 -3.43 23.20 8.02
N ASP A 60 -2.18 22.72 8.13
CA ASP A 60 -1.72 21.32 8.30
C ASP A 60 -2.50 20.50 9.36
N SER A 61 -3.28 21.12 10.24
CA SER A 61 -3.94 20.49 11.38
C SER A 61 -5.20 19.69 11.06
N SER A 62 -5.70 19.72 9.83
CA SER A 62 -6.94 19.04 9.42
C SER A 62 -6.73 17.82 8.51
N PHE A 63 -5.49 17.60 8.06
CA PHE A 63 -5.12 16.35 7.42
C PHE A 63 -4.70 15.40 8.54
N GLU A 64 -5.53 14.40 8.82
CA GLU A 64 -5.07 13.27 9.63
C GLU A 64 -3.71 12.82 9.07
N ASP A 65 -2.73 12.60 9.96
CA ASP A 65 -1.41 12.05 9.62
C ASP A 65 -1.61 10.69 8.93
N PHE A 66 -1.77 10.72 7.61
CA PHE A 66 -1.84 9.55 6.77
C PHE A 66 -0.44 9.05 6.41
N ASP A 67 0.61 9.57 7.06
CA ASP A 67 1.99 9.10 6.89
C ASP A 67 2.15 7.59 7.19
N ASP A 68 1.17 6.99 7.90
CA ASP A 68 1.10 5.55 8.16
C ASP A 68 0.22 4.74 7.17
N GLN A 69 -0.40 5.37 6.16
CA GLN A 69 -1.23 4.64 5.19
C GLN A 69 -0.40 4.01 4.07
N HIS A 70 -0.50 2.69 3.97
CA HIS A 70 0.14 1.93 2.90
C HIS A 70 -0.68 1.98 1.60
N ILE A 71 -0.04 2.32 0.49
CA ILE A 71 -0.67 2.37 -0.84
C ILE A 71 -0.44 1.04 -1.58
N ILE A 72 -1.52 0.44 -2.06
CA ILE A 72 -1.47 -0.78 -2.88
C ILE A 72 -1.79 -0.43 -4.33
N LEU A 73 -0.82 -0.60 -5.22
CA LEU A 73 -0.98 -0.43 -6.66
C LEU A 73 -1.45 -1.74 -7.31
N ILE A 74 -2.54 -1.68 -8.06
CA ILE A 74 -3.01 -2.79 -8.92
C ILE A 74 -2.88 -2.31 -10.36
N LEU A 75 -1.80 -2.74 -11.01
CA LEU A 75 -1.35 -2.21 -12.30
C LEU A 75 -1.70 -3.15 -13.45
N ASP A 76 -2.12 -2.57 -14.58
CA ASP A 76 -2.24 -3.30 -15.85
C ASP A 76 -0.88 -3.83 -16.33
N LYS A 77 -0.89 -4.97 -17.03
CA LYS A 77 0.31 -5.64 -17.56
C LYS A 77 1.24 -4.72 -18.36
N ASN A 78 0.70 -3.73 -19.06
CA ASN A 78 1.49 -2.84 -19.93
C ASN A 78 2.23 -1.74 -19.17
N VAL A 79 1.81 -1.43 -17.93
CA VAL A 79 2.38 -0.34 -17.12
C VAL A 79 3.18 -0.85 -15.91
N GLN A 80 3.20 -2.16 -15.68
CA GLN A 80 3.99 -2.77 -14.61
C GLN A 80 5.50 -2.54 -14.76
N MET A 81 6.02 -2.28 -15.96
CA MET A 81 7.45 -2.00 -16.15
C MET A 81 7.87 -0.61 -15.63
N LEU A 82 6.93 0.31 -15.41
CA LEU A 82 7.24 1.67 -14.97
C LEU A 82 7.52 1.70 -13.46
N PRO A 83 8.50 2.51 -12.99
CA PRO A 83 8.86 2.60 -11.57
C PRO A 83 7.93 3.57 -10.82
N TRP A 84 6.64 3.26 -10.73
CA TRP A 84 5.61 4.12 -10.10
C TRP A 84 5.99 4.56 -8.68
N GLU A 85 6.58 3.68 -7.88
CA GLU A 85 7.04 3.96 -6.52
C GLU A 85 8.12 5.04 -6.46
N SER A 86 8.84 5.27 -7.56
CA SER A 86 9.91 6.29 -7.65
C SER A 86 9.40 7.67 -8.06
N LEU A 87 8.11 7.82 -8.39
CA LEU A 87 7.51 9.11 -8.71
C LEU A 87 7.62 10.06 -7.50
N PRO A 88 7.85 11.36 -7.71
CA PRO A 88 8.03 12.31 -6.60
C PRO A 88 6.89 12.28 -5.56
N CYS A 89 5.65 12.08 -6.00
CA CYS A 89 4.47 12.00 -5.14
C CYS A 89 4.33 10.66 -4.37
N LEU A 90 5.04 9.60 -4.76
CA LEU A 90 4.98 8.28 -4.12
C LEU A 90 6.29 7.87 -3.42
N ARG A 91 7.42 8.51 -3.74
CA ARG A 91 8.76 8.12 -3.27
C ARG A 91 8.90 8.03 -1.74
N LYS A 92 8.12 8.83 -1.01
CA LYS A 92 8.17 8.89 0.46
C LYS A 92 7.09 8.06 1.14
N GLN A 93 6.24 7.39 0.36
CA GLN A 93 5.08 6.66 0.88
C GLN A 93 5.37 5.15 0.90
N PRO A 94 4.82 4.40 1.86
CA PRO A 94 4.83 2.94 1.80
C PRO A 94 3.98 2.46 0.62
N VAL A 95 4.61 1.88 -0.41
CA VAL A 95 3.91 1.41 -1.61
C VAL A 95 4.25 -0.05 -1.89
N SER A 96 3.24 -0.84 -2.21
CA SER A 96 3.42 -2.21 -2.72
C SER A 96 2.53 -2.45 -3.94
N ARG A 97 2.82 -3.51 -4.68
CA ARG A 97 2.03 -3.92 -5.85
C ARG A 97 1.31 -5.23 -5.57
N LEU A 98 0.06 -5.32 -6.02
CA LEU A 98 -0.69 -6.57 -6.06
C LEU A 98 -1.25 -6.81 -7.47
N PRO A 99 -1.41 -8.07 -7.88
CA PRO A 99 -1.90 -8.40 -9.21
C PRO A 99 -3.41 -8.13 -9.37
N SER A 100 -4.19 -8.22 -8.29
CA SER A 100 -5.64 -8.04 -8.32
C SER A 100 -6.23 -7.80 -6.92
N LEU A 101 -7.48 -7.31 -6.90
CA LEU A 101 -8.27 -7.20 -5.67
C LEU A 101 -8.61 -8.58 -5.06
N SER A 102 -8.78 -9.60 -5.90
CA SER A 102 -9.01 -10.97 -5.40
C SER A 102 -7.82 -11.46 -4.61
N PHE A 103 -6.60 -11.21 -5.10
CA PHE A 103 -5.37 -11.57 -4.40
C PHE A 103 -5.23 -10.82 -3.07
N LEU A 104 -5.55 -9.52 -3.04
CA LEU A 104 -5.58 -8.74 -1.80
C LEU A 104 -6.54 -9.33 -0.78
N ARG A 105 -7.77 -9.65 -1.21
CA ARG A 105 -8.78 -10.29 -0.36
C ARG A 105 -8.28 -11.62 0.18
N ASP A 106 -7.71 -12.46 -0.66
CA ASP A 106 -7.20 -13.77 -0.25
C ASP A 106 -6.06 -13.63 0.79
N ARG A 107 -5.19 -12.63 0.62
CA ARG A 107 -4.15 -12.30 1.62
C ARG A 107 -4.76 -11.87 2.96
N ILE A 108 -5.72 -10.94 2.95
CA ILE A 108 -6.38 -10.48 4.19
C ILE A 108 -7.06 -11.65 4.91
N LEU A 109 -7.78 -12.51 4.17
CA LEU A 109 -8.44 -13.68 4.75
C LEU A 109 -7.44 -14.70 5.31
N SER A 110 -6.30 -14.90 4.65
CA SER A 110 -5.25 -15.80 5.14
C SER A 110 -4.68 -15.35 6.48
N ILE A 111 -4.46 -14.04 6.63
CA ILE A 111 -3.96 -13.43 7.87
C ILE A 111 -5.02 -13.55 8.97
N GLN A 112 -6.29 -13.31 8.64
CA GLN A 112 -7.40 -13.48 9.58
C GLN A 112 -7.47 -14.92 10.13
N HIS A 113 -7.35 -15.93 9.27
CA HIS A 113 -7.37 -17.32 9.72
C HIS A 113 -6.16 -17.71 10.58
N GLN A 114 -4.98 -17.15 10.32
CA GLN A 114 -3.79 -17.38 11.15
C GLN A 114 -3.93 -16.77 12.54
N ASN A 115 -4.67 -15.67 12.66
CA ASN A 115 -4.79 -14.88 13.89
C ASN A 115 -6.04 -15.21 14.73
N ILE A 116 -6.92 -16.11 14.29
CA ILE A 116 -8.02 -16.60 15.16
C ILE A 116 -7.42 -17.59 16.16
N PRO A 117 -7.38 -17.28 17.48
CA PRO A 117 -6.98 -18.27 18.46
C PRO A 117 -7.96 -19.46 18.40
N HIS A 118 -7.41 -20.67 18.30
CA HIS A 118 -8.11 -21.93 18.53
C HIS A 118 -8.57 -22.05 20.00
N ASN A 119 -9.50 -21.20 20.42
CA ASN A 119 -10.24 -21.38 21.66
C ASN A 119 -11.65 -20.79 21.54
N ILE A 120 -12.43 -21.28 20.58
CA ILE A 120 -13.88 -21.31 20.73
C ILE A 120 -14.21 -22.76 21.10
N ASN A 121 -14.11 -23.05 22.41
CA ASN A 121 -14.82 -24.18 22.99
C ASN A 121 -16.31 -23.97 22.70
N THR A 122 -16.83 -24.72 21.73
CA THR A 122 -18.26 -24.84 21.45
C THR A 122 -18.93 -25.69 22.52
N ASN A 123 -18.98 -25.16 23.75
CA ASN A 123 -19.90 -25.62 24.77
C ASN A 123 -20.78 -24.44 25.18
N THR A 124 -21.86 -24.23 24.43
CA THR A 124 -23.04 -23.55 24.96
C THR A 124 -24.27 -24.01 24.19
N ASN A 125 -24.85 -25.11 24.69
CA ASN A 125 -26.30 -25.26 24.66
C ASN A 125 -26.88 -24.02 25.35
N ASN A 126 -27.58 -23.16 24.61
CA ASN A 126 -28.89 -22.62 25.00
C ASN A 126 -29.44 -21.69 23.91
N ASN A 127 -30.72 -21.91 23.61
CA ASN A 127 -31.51 -21.20 22.64
C ASN A 127 -31.82 -19.76 23.08
N HIS A 128 -32.19 -18.95 22.07
CA HIS A 128 -32.92 -17.67 22.13
C HIS A 128 -32.13 -16.40 22.43
N GLN A 129 -31.61 -15.79 21.35
CA GLN A 129 -31.97 -14.43 20.89
C GLN A 129 -31.14 -14.12 19.63
N LYS A 130 -31.66 -14.56 18.47
CA LYS A 130 -31.12 -14.18 17.16
C LYS A 130 -31.67 -12.80 16.79
N ASN A 131 -30.81 -12.00 16.19
CA ASN A 131 -31.07 -10.78 15.42
C ASN A 131 -31.02 -9.47 16.21
N GLN A 132 -29.80 -8.96 16.45
CA GLN A 132 -29.44 -7.55 16.25
C GLN A 132 -27.95 -7.23 16.51
N GLN A 133 -27.18 -8.11 17.17
CA GLN A 133 -25.80 -7.80 17.57
C GLN A 133 -24.70 -8.18 16.55
N ASN A 134 -25.00 -8.94 15.49
CA ASN A 134 -23.96 -9.38 14.54
C ASN A 134 -23.54 -8.32 13.51
N LYS A 135 -24.16 -7.13 13.49
CA LYS A 135 -23.79 -6.06 12.55
C LYS A 135 -22.74 -5.08 13.09
N GLN A 136 -22.55 -5.02 14.42
CA GLN A 136 -21.65 -4.08 15.08
C GLN A 136 -20.24 -4.64 15.38
N ASN A 137 -20.01 -5.95 15.21
CA ASN A 137 -18.70 -6.55 15.43
C ASN A 137 -17.79 -6.56 14.19
N ILE A 138 -18.21 -5.97 13.07
CA ILE A 138 -17.40 -5.89 11.84
C ILE A 138 -16.55 -4.59 11.83
N GLU A 139 -16.88 -3.59 12.66
CA GLU A 139 -16.26 -2.27 12.61
C GLU A 139 -14.94 -2.15 13.38
N ASN A 140 -14.58 -3.13 14.22
CA ASN A 140 -13.28 -3.18 14.91
C ASN A 140 -12.40 -4.29 14.34
N ILE A 141 -12.24 -4.34 13.01
CA ILE A 141 -11.09 -5.04 12.43
C ILE A 141 -9.91 -4.07 12.62
N GLU A 142 -9.29 -4.09 13.80
CA GLU A 142 -7.88 -3.68 13.88
C GLU A 142 -7.18 -4.42 12.73
N PHE A 143 -6.60 -3.67 11.79
CA PHE A 143 -5.90 -4.26 10.66
C PHE A 143 -4.85 -5.22 11.21
N LEU A 144 -5.13 -6.51 11.06
CA LEU A 144 -4.26 -7.57 11.54
C LEU A 144 -2.97 -7.48 10.73
N ASN A 145 -1.90 -7.01 11.36
CA ASN A 145 -0.58 -7.02 10.75
C ASN A 145 -0.17 -8.45 10.45
N HIS A 146 0.38 -8.68 9.27
CA HIS A 146 1.06 -9.92 8.97
C HIS A 146 2.39 -9.95 9.75
N VAL A 147 2.56 -10.93 10.63
CA VAL A 147 3.75 -11.08 11.47
C VAL A 147 4.59 -12.23 10.94
N VAL A 148 5.88 -12.00 10.79
CA VAL A 148 6.89 -12.96 10.30
C VAL A 148 7.79 -13.35 11.47
N ASP A 149 8.07 -14.64 11.67
CA ASP A 149 9.08 -15.08 12.62
C ASP A 149 10.49 -14.89 12.04
N LYS A 150 11.21 -13.89 12.55
CA LYS A 150 12.58 -13.56 12.13
C LYS A 150 13.58 -14.72 12.31
N ASN A 151 13.25 -15.74 13.11
CA ASN A 151 14.11 -16.92 13.30
C ASN A 151 13.83 -18.01 12.26
N LYS A 152 12.78 -17.88 11.46
CA LYS A 152 12.45 -18.79 10.36
C LYS A 152 12.81 -18.15 9.03
N CYS A 153 14.10 -18.13 8.75
CA CYS A 153 14.65 -17.53 7.54
C CYS A 153 15.49 -18.56 6.80
N TYR A 154 15.34 -18.58 5.47
CA TYR A 154 16.24 -19.29 4.58
C TYR A 154 16.93 -18.30 3.65
N TYR A 155 18.24 -18.41 3.44
CA TYR A 155 18.97 -17.51 2.55
C TYR A 155 19.66 -18.24 1.40
N VAL A 156 19.77 -17.56 0.26
CA VAL A 156 20.54 -18.02 -0.91
C VAL A 156 21.58 -16.96 -1.26
N LEU A 157 22.85 -17.23 -0.98
CA LEU A 157 23.94 -16.28 -1.22
C LEU A 157 24.89 -16.76 -2.31
N ASN A 158 24.99 -15.98 -3.39
CA ASN A 158 25.91 -16.22 -4.51
C ASN A 158 25.81 -17.66 -5.10
N PRO A 159 24.62 -18.12 -5.53
CA PRO A 159 24.42 -19.50 -5.98
C PRO A 159 25.21 -19.85 -7.24
N SER A 160 25.49 -18.87 -8.11
CA SER A 160 26.23 -19.03 -9.38
C SER A 160 27.73 -18.72 -9.26
N GLN A 161 28.21 -18.39 -8.05
CA GLN A 161 29.61 -18.03 -7.75
C GLN A 161 30.19 -16.79 -8.47
N ASP A 162 29.36 -16.04 -9.19
CA ASP A 162 29.74 -14.85 -9.96
C ASP A 162 29.75 -13.56 -9.12
N LEU A 163 29.04 -13.54 -7.99
CA LEU A 163 28.91 -12.39 -7.09
C LEU A 163 29.88 -12.45 -5.89
N LYS A 164 31.18 -12.57 -6.16
CA LYS A 164 32.23 -12.74 -5.12
C LYS A 164 32.26 -11.61 -4.09
N ASN A 165 32.08 -10.36 -4.53
CA ASN A 165 32.07 -9.21 -3.63
C ASN A 165 30.84 -9.21 -2.72
N THR A 166 29.65 -9.51 -3.28
CA THR A 166 28.41 -9.65 -2.52
C THR A 166 28.51 -10.77 -1.49
N GLN A 167 29.08 -11.91 -1.86
CA GLN A 167 29.31 -13.00 -0.91
C GLN A 167 30.21 -12.52 0.24
N LYS A 168 31.36 -11.90 -0.08
CA LYS A 168 32.29 -11.39 0.93
C LYS A 168 31.61 -10.41 1.90
N GLU A 169 30.75 -9.53 1.39
CA GLU A 169 30.04 -8.54 2.18
C GLU A 169 29.01 -9.18 3.13
N PHE A 170 28.16 -10.09 2.62
CA PHE A 170 26.99 -10.58 3.36
C PHE A 170 27.18 -11.93 4.06
N GLU A 171 28.22 -12.70 3.72
CA GLU A 171 28.43 -14.04 4.28
C GLU A 171 28.58 -14.03 5.80
N THR A 172 29.32 -13.04 6.34
CA THR A 172 29.47 -12.89 7.80
C THR A 172 28.15 -12.51 8.46
N PHE A 173 27.36 -11.66 7.79
CA PHE A 173 26.05 -11.22 8.30
C PHE A 173 25.07 -12.38 8.39
N VAL A 174 24.88 -13.16 7.33
CA VAL A 174 23.90 -14.27 7.33
C VAL A 174 24.31 -15.38 8.30
N LYS A 175 25.62 -15.66 8.43
CA LYS A 175 26.14 -16.64 9.39
C LYS A 175 26.04 -16.19 10.86
N SER A 176 25.81 -14.91 11.12
CA SER A 176 25.65 -14.41 12.49
C SER A 176 24.32 -14.85 13.13
N PHE A 177 23.32 -15.20 12.31
CA PHE A 177 22.04 -15.71 12.77
C PHE A 177 22.07 -17.24 12.89
N GLN A 178 22.00 -17.76 14.12
CA GLN A 178 22.11 -19.20 14.40
C GLN A 178 20.94 -20.03 13.86
N ASN A 179 19.76 -19.41 13.69
CA ASN A 179 18.53 -20.10 13.30
C ASN A 179 18.22 -19.96 11.81
N TRP A 180 19.12 -19.33 11.04
CA TRP A 180 18.93 -19.15 9.61
C TRP A 180 19.60 -20.30 8.86
N ASP A 181 18.81 -20.98 8.03
CA ASP A 181 19.31 -22.01 7.12
C ASP A 181 19.61 -21.38 5.75
N GLY A 182 20.44 -22.02 4.93
CA GLY A 182 20.71 -21.47 3.60
C GLY A 182 21.87 -22.09 2.85
N VAL A 183 22.10 -21.60 1.64
CA VAL A 183 23.20 -22.01 0.77
C VAL A 183 24.13 -20.84 0.43
N ILE A 184 25.42 -21.12 0.33
CA ILE A 184 26.45 -20.13 0.00
C ILE A 184 27.35 -20.69 -1.10
N GLY A 185 27.50 -19.96 -2.20
CA GLY A 185 28.48 -20.30 -3.23
C GLY A 185 28.11 -21.55 -4.05
N HIS A 186 26.86 -22.01 -4.01
CA HIS A 186 26.38 -23.07 -4.89
C HIS A 186 24.88 -22.96 -5.14
N SER A 187 24.44 -23.53 -6.26
CA SER A 187 23.02 -23.57 -6.62
C SER A 187 22.25 -24.46 -5.64
N PRO A 188 21.11 -23.99 -5.07
CA PRO A 188 20.27 -24.84 -4.25
C PRO A 188 19.56 -25.89 -5.10
N SER A 189 19.38 -27.07 -4.54
CA SER A 189 18.54 -28.12 -5.11
C SER A 189 17.06 -27.73 -5.10
N GLU A 190 16.25 -28.36 -5.95
CA GLU A 190 14.80 -28.14 -5.97
C GLU A 190 14.14 -28.46 -4.63
N GLN A 191 14.66 -29.46 -3.90
CA GLN A 191 14.18 -29.83 -2.56
C GLN A 191 14.50 -28.74 -1.53
N GLU A 192 15.69 -28.16 -1.58
CA GLU A 192 16.08 -27.04 -0.72
C GLU A 192 15.20 -25.81 -0.96
N ILE A 193 14.96 -25.45 -2.23
CA ILE A 193 14.06 -24.34 -2.59
C ILE A 193 12.65 -24.61 -2.05
N LYS A 194 12.10 -25.79 -2.31
CA LYS A 194 10.75 -26.16 -1.85
C LYS A 194 10.63 -26.10 -0.32
N ASN A 195 11.63 -26.62 0.39
CA ASN A 195 11.65 -26.59 1.85
C ASN A 195 11.75 -25.17 2.39
N GLY A 196 12.60 -24.33 1.78
CA GLY A 196 12.75 -22.92 2.14
C GLY A 196 11.43 -22.15 1.97
N LEU A 197 10.75 -22.28 0.82
CA LEU A 197 9.50 -21.57 0.55
C LEU A 197 8.29 -22.07 1.37
N SER A 198 8.32 -23.31 1.87
CA SER A 198 7.17 -23.93 2.54
C SER A 198 7.24 -23.86 4.06
N ASN A 199 8.45 -23.88 4.63
CA ASN A 199 8.66 -24.05 6.08
C ASN A 199 9.21 -22.80 6.78
N GLN A 200 9.54 -21.75 6.01
CA GLN A 200 10.18 -20.54 6.51
C GLN A 200 9.27 -19.35 6.26
N ASP A 201 9.36 -18.35 7.13
CA ASP A 201 8.54 -17.14 7.01
C ASP A 201 9.26 -16.09 6.13
N LEU A 202 10.60 -16.17 6.02
CA LEU A 202 11.44 -15.35 5.15
C LEU A 202 12.33 -16.23 4.26
N TYR A 203 12.47 -15.84 2.99
CA TYR A 203 13.31 -16.51 1.98
C TYR A 203 14.11 -15.47 1.17
#